data_AF-A1ZNI3-F1
#
_entry.id   AF-A1ZNI3-F1
#
_cell.length_a   1.000
_cell.length_b   1.000
_cell.length_c   1.000
_cell.angle_alpha   90.00
_cell.angle_beta   90.00
_cell.angle_gamma   90.00
#
_symmetry.space_group_name_H-M   'P 1'
#
loop_
_entity.id
_entity.type
_entity.pdbx_description
1 polymer ?
#
loop_
_entity_poly.entity_id
_entity_poly.type
_entity_poly.pdbx_seq_one_letter_code
_entity_poly.pdbx_strand_id
1 'polypeptide(L)'
;MDTPMKKLAMIVLLLAGGLTAGCDNGKKKKKTTTNDTVATKPKTDKTDESQTTKEEALFQDVKGDNPSIKLEILPFDKNKLPKLMQKYKGKLVNGGHWRDKGGEHWVLLTETGKIEEKKGKTDTSGHLIEEPMVSAEAHAYFWVKKHDSYINYRRDYWIEKCGPFDVLAEFLPQGFSITDVNNNGKAEVTLTYKHYCRSDVSPANLTLRMIEAKKMYEMHGTTRLRTGTQEDAYVIKSTRKAGTFIQAPATFHTHVNEVWEKVEEEKL
;
A
#
# COMPACT_ATOMS: atom_id res chain seq x y z
N MET A 1 53.26 -10.59 33.21
CA MET A 1 52.04 -11.32 33.62
C MET A 1 50.93 -10.96 32.65
N ASP A 2 50.88 -11.79 31.61
CA ASP A 2 49.78 -12.23 30.75
C ASP A 2 48.44 -11.46 30.67
N THR A 3 48.16 -11.03 29.44
CA THR A 3 46.85 -10.78 28.81
C THR A 3 46.05 -12.10 28.63
N PRO A 4 44.73 -12.11 28.31
CA PRO A 4 44.36 -11.97 26.89
C PRO A 4 43.01 -11.27 26.53
N MET A 5 43.08 -10.63 25.37
CA MET A 5 42.02 -10.09 24.51
C MET A 5 41.04 -11.16 24.01
N LYS A 6 39.76 -10.79 23.84
CA LYS A 6 38.76 -11.56 23.08
C LYS A 6 38.85 -11.24 21.58
N LYS A 7 38.89 -12.29 20.78
CA LYS A 7 39.08 -12.31 19.32
C LYS A 7 37.84 -11.90 18.55
N LEU A 8 38.06 -11.08 17.52
CA LEU A 8 37.15 -10.80 16.40
C LEU A 8 37.43 -11.84 15.30
N ALA A 9 36.42 -12.53 14.78
CA ALA A 9 36.56 -13.46 13.66
C ALA A 9 35.97 -12.84 12.38
N MET A 10 36.85 -12.45 11.45
CA MET A 10 36.53 -12.20 10.04
C MET A 10 36.67 -13.52 9.27
N ILE A 11 35.67 -13.86 8.46
CA ILE A 11 35.73 -14.95 7.48
C ILE A 11 36.06 -14.34 6.11
N VAL A 12 37.21 -14.74 5.57
CA VAL A 12 37.66 -14.48 4.19
C VAL A 12 37.35 -15.73 3.37
N LEU A 13 36.62 -15.59 2.26
CA LEU A 13 36.43 -16.67 1.28
C LEU A 13 37.40 -16.45 0.10
N LEU A 14 38.33 -17.38 -0.05
CA LEU A 14 39.19 -17.57 -1.23
C LEU A 14 38.49 -18.53 -2.19
N LEU A 15 38.35 -18.14 -3.47
CA LEU A 15 38.14 -19.08 -4.57
C LEU A 15 39.13 -18.75 -5.68
N ALA A 16 40.01 -19.71 -5.94
CA ALA A 16 40.96 -19.71 -7.03
C ALA A 16 40.58 -20.78 -8.05
N GLY A 17 40.70 -20.42 -9.33
CA GLY A 17 41.29 -21.27 -10.37
C GLY A 17 40.37 -22.22 -11.15
N GLY A 18 40.38 -22.07 -12.48
CA GLY A 18 39.95 -23.13 -13.40
C GLY A 18 39.62 -22.68 -14.82
N LEU A 19 40.63 -22.33 -15.62
CA LEU A 19 40.54 -22.22 -17.08
C LEU A 19 40.72 -23.62 -17.70
N THR A 20 39.81 -24.05 -18.58
CA THR A 20 40.17 -24.89 -19.73
C THR A 20 39.39 -24.46 -20.98
N ALA A 21 40.14 -24.26 -22.05
CA ALA A 21 39.64 -24.05 -23.40
C ALA A 21 39.39 -25.41 -24.07
N GLY A 22 38.37 -25.49 -24.91
CA GLY A 22 38.12 -26.62 -25.81
C GLY A 22 37.46 -26.11 -27.09
N CYS A 23 38.25 -26.04 -28.17
CA CYS A 23 37.76 -25.92 -29.53
C CYS A 23 37.29 -27.29 -30.03
N ASP A 24 36.14 -27.37 -30.69
CA ASP A 24 35.88 -28.40 -31.69
C ASP A 24 35.07 -27.86 -32.87
N ASN A 25 35.42 -28.34 -34.05
CA ASN A 25 35.08 -27.82 -35.37
C ASN A 25 34.34 -28.93 -36.13
N GLY A 26 33.05 -28.75 -36.43
CA GLY A 26 32.23 -29.74 -37.15
C GLY A 26 31.44 -29.12 -38.31
N LYS A 27 31.74 -29.57 -39.54
CA LYS A 27 31.29 -29.06 -40.84
C LYS A 27 29.91 -29.56 -41.29
N LYS A 28 29.21 -28.72 -42.10
CA LYS A 28 28.33 -29.00 -43.28
C LYS A 28 27.05 -29.83 -42.99
N LYS A 29 25.86 -29.67 -43.61
CA LYS A 29 25.30 -28.97 -44.79
C LYS A 29 23.77 -29.18 -44.73
N LYS A 30 22.91 -28.23 -45.12
CA LYS A 30 21.87 -28.35 -46.20
C LYS A 30 21.00 -27.07 -46.31
N LYS A 31 20.86 -26.59 -47.55
CA LYS A 31 19.90 -25.58 -48.04
C LYS A 31 18.49 -26.18 -48.12
N THR A 32 17.45 -25.38 -47.83
CA THR A 32 16.14 -25.24 -48.52
C THR A 32 15.40 -24.03 -47.91
N THR A 33 15.40 -22.84 -48.53
CA THR A 33 14.34 -22.24 -49.40
C THR A 33 13.28 -21.44 -48.63
N THR A 34 13.34 -20.12 -48.82
CA THR A 34 12.27 -19.08 -48.84
C THR A 34 11.17 -19.08 -47.76
N ASN A 35 11.09 -17.99 -46.98
CA ASN A 35 10.07 -16.96 -47.19
C ASN A 35 10.29 -15.78 -46.22
N ASP A 36 10.31 -14.58 -46.79
CA ASP A 36 10.24 -13.30 -46.09
C ASP A 36 8.92 -13.18 -45.34
N THR A 37 8.96 -12.96 -44.02
CA THR A 37 7.95 -12.17 -43.32
C THR A 37 8.58 -11.50 -42.12
N VAL A 38 8.48 -10.16 -42.11
CA VAL A 38 8.96 -9.22 -41.11
C VAL A 38 8.42 -9.58 -39.72
N ALA A 39 9.28 -10.10 -38.85
CA ALA A 39 9.01 -10.22 -37.43
C ALA A 39 9.43 -8.93 -36.71
N THR A 40 8.49 -7.99 -36.61
CA THR A 40 8.62 -6.83 -35.72
C THR A 40 8.55 -7.34 -34.28
N LYS A 41 9.66 -7.24 -33.54
CA LYS A 41 9.70 -7.41 -32.09
C LYS A 41 8.69 -6.46 -31.42
N PRO A 42 7.77 -6.93 -30.57
CA PRO A 42 7.19 -6.07 -29.56
C PRO A 42 8.23 -5.86 -28.46
N LYS A 43 8.60 -4.59 -28.26
CA LYS A 43 9.32 -4.13 -27.07
C LYS A 43 8.52 -4.56 -25.84
N THR A 44 9.18 -5.29 -24.96
CA THR A 44 8.76 -5.48 -23.58
C THR A 44 8.65 -4.12 -22.92
N ASP A 45 7.41 -3.67 -22.73
CA ASP A 45 7.11 -2.47 -21.95
C ASP A 45 7.42 -2.77 -20.48
N LYS A 46 8.23 -1.89 -19.90
CA LYS A 46 8.64 -1.96 -18.50
C LYS A 46 7.44 -1.60 -17.65
N THR A 47 6.98 -2.57 -16.87
CA THR A 47 6.10 -2.39 -15.73
C THR A 47 6.65 -1.28 -14.84
N ASP A 48 5.81 -0.28 -14.58
CA ASP A 48 6.06 0.84 -13.69
C ASP A 48 6.19 0.32 -12.24
N GLU A 49 7.43 0.15 -11.78
CA GLU A 49 7.76 -0.07 -10.37
C GLU A 49 7.56 1.22 -9.59
N SER A 50 6.34 1.46 -9.10
CA SER A 50 6.10 2.50 -8.11
C SER A 50 6.40 1.99 -6.69
N GLN A 51 7.61 2.33 -6.23
CA GLN A 51 7.99 2.72 -4.87
C GLN A 51 7.64 1.79 -3.68
N THR A 52 8.40 0.70 -3.49
CA THR A 52 8.36 -0.10 -2.23
C THR A 52 9.49 0.22 -1.23
N THR A 53 10.38 1.18 -1.52
CA THR A 53 11.62 1.38 -0.72
C THR A 53 11.62 2.54 0.28
N LYS A 54 10.50 3.25 0.49
CA LYS A 54 10.42 4.38 1.45
C LYS A 54 9.55 4.12 2.69
N GLU A 55 8.85 3.00 2.76
CA GLU A 55 7.78 2.78 3.73
C GLU A 55 8.28 2.41 5.14
N GLU A 56 9.48 1.82 5.26
CA GLU A 56 10.09 1.48 6.55
C GLU A 56 10.56 2.71 7.36
N ALA A 57 10.77 3.87 6.72
CA ALA A 57 11.32 5.06 7.37
C ALA A 57 10.33 5.79 8.29
N LEU A 58 9.05 5.40 8.32
CA LEU A 58 8.01 6.09 9.08
C LEU A 58 7.55 5.35 10.33
N PHE A 59 8.07 4.16 10.63
CA PHE A 59 7.76 3.42 11.85
C PHE A 59 8.82 3.62 12.95
N GLN A 60 8.37 3.83 14.18
CA GLN A 60 9.20 3.86 15.39
C GLN A 60 8.68 2.81 16.38
N ASP A 61 9.57 1.96 16.89
CA ASP A 61 9.21 0.99 17.94
C ASP A 61 9.10 1.72 19.28
N VAL A 62 7.88 2.08 19.66
CA VAL A 62 7.60 2.84 20.88
C VAL A 62 6.67 2.03 21.77
N LYS A 63 7.15 1.69 22.97
CA LYS A 63 6.30 1.15 24.03
C LYS A 63 5.53 2.27 24.71
N GLY A 64 4.23 2.29 24.48
CA GLY A 64 3.29 3.22 25.09
C GLY A 64 3.01 2.94 26.55
N ASP A 65 2.32 3.89 27.15
CA ASP A 65 1.81 3.78 28.52
C ASP A 65 0.38 3.24 28.52
N ASN A 66 -0.12 2.87 29.70
CA ASN A 66 -1.42 2.21 29.89
C ASN A 66 -1.58 0.90 29.08
N PRO A 67 -0.62 -0.05 29.16
CA PRO A 67 -0.76 -1.31 28.46
C PRO A 67 -1.92 -2.12 29.03
N SER A 68 -2.65 -2.79 28.15
CA SER A 68 -3.69 -3.75 28.49
C SER A 68 -3.32 -5.15 28.00
N ILE A 69 -3.65 -6.19 28.76
CA ILE A 69 -3.37 -7.58 28.36
C ILE A 69 -4.25 -8.01 27.18
N LYS A 70 -5.47 -7.46 27.09
CA LYS A 70 -6.44 -7.70 26.03
C LYS A 70 -6.70 -6.40 25.27
N LEU A 71 -7.07 -6.51 24.00
CA LEU A 71 -7.54 -5.36 23.24
C LEU A 71 -8.80 -4.76 23.87
N GLU A 72 -8.75 -3.46 24.18
CA GLU A 72 -9.86 -2.64 24.66
C GLU A 72 -10.12 -1.53 23.64
N ILE A 73 -11.29 -1.52 23.01
CA ILE A 73 -11.70 -0.43 22.12
C ILE A 73 -12.25 0.71 22.97
N LEU A 74 -11.65 1.89 22.82
CA LEU A 74 -12.01 3.09 23.56
C LEU A 74 -12.88 4.02 22.69
N PRO A 75 -13.66 4.94 23.29
CA PRO A 75 -14.40 5.93 22.53
C PRO A 75 -13.46 6.78 21.66
N PHE A 76 -13.79 6.86 20.37
CA PHE A 76 -13.17 7.78 19.42
C PHE A 76 -14.09 8.98 19.20
N ASP A 77 -13.62 10.17 19.57
CA ASP A 77 -14.33 11.44 19.34
C ASP A 77 -13.40 12.43 18.66
N LYS A 78 -13.66 12.70 17.39
CA LYS A 78 -12.87 13.63 16.56
C LYS A 78 -12.76 15.03 17.14
N ASN A 79 -13.72 15.46 17.97
CA ASN A 79 -13.73 16.79 18.58
C ASN A 79 -12.88 16.85 19.86
N LYS A 80 -12.46 15.70 20.39
CA LYS A 80 -11.68 15.57 21.63
C LYS A 80 -10.22 15.17 21.39
N LEU A 81 -9.75 15.29 20.15
CA LEU A 81 -8.37 14.99 19.81
C LEU A 81 -7.41 15.95 20.53
N PRO A 82 -6.31 15.46 21.14
CA PRO A 82 -5.25 16.31 21.67
C PRO A 82 -4.72 17.29 20.61
N LYS A 83 -4.40 18.54 20.99
CA LYS A 83 -3.95 19.60 20.05
C LYS A 83 -2.79 19.16 19.14
N LEU A 84 -1.86 18.37 19.67
CA LEU A 84 -0.72 17.82 18.90
C LEU A 84 -1.18 16.96 17.70
N MET A 85 -2.24 16.17 17.88
CA MET A 85 -2.76 15.26 16.85
C MET A 85 -3.63 15.97 15.82
N GLN A 86 -4.01 17.23 16.04
CA GLN A 86 -4.82 18.00 15.08
C GLN A 86 -4.00 18.55 13.90
N LYS A 87 -2.70 18.29 13.88
CA LYS A 87 -1.79 18.66 12.78
C LYS A 87 -1.67 17.50 11.79
N TYR A 88 -2.55 17.46 10.80
CA TYR A 88 -2.54 16.48 9.71
C TYR A 88 -2.88 17.15 8.38
N LYS A 89 -2.56 16.46 7.26
CA LYS A 89 -2.92 16.89 5.91
C LYS A 89 -4.30 16.36 5.53
N GLY A 90 -5.15 17.20 4.96
CA GLY A 90 -6.50 16.83 4.53
C GLY A 90 -7.55 16.92 5.64
N LYS A 91 -8.71 16.30 5.42
CA LYS A 91 -9.85 16.23 6.33
C LYS A 91 -9.86 14.89 7.04
N LEU A 92 -10.06 14.89 8.36
CA LEU A 92 -10.29 13.66 9.13
C LEU A 92 -11.63 13.02 8.74
N VAL A 93 -11.56 11.80 8.20
CA VAL A 93 -12.74 11.05 7.71
C VAL A 93 -13.11 9.89 8.62
N ASN A 94 -12.13 9.28 9.28
CA ASN A 94 -12.34 8.16 10.19
C ASN A 94 -11.15 8.03 11.18
N GLY A 95 -11.26 7.13 12.15
CA GLY A 95 -10.18 6.84 13.08
C GLY A 95 -10.60 5.86 14.15
N GLY A 96 -9.67 5.57 15.05
CA GLY A 96 -9.91 4.66 16.17
C GLY A 96 -9.02 4.98 17.36
N HIS A 97 -9.43 4.48 18.52
CA HIS A 97 -8.77 4.67 19.80
C HIS A 97 -8.86 3.35 20.56
N TRP A 98 -7.73 2.84 21.04
CA TRP A 98 -7.71 1.54 21.73
C TRP A 98 -6.59 1.46 22.76
N ARG A 99 -6.65 0.43 23.61
CA ARG A 99 -5.55 -0.03 24.45
C ARG A 99 -5.23 -1.48 24.16
N ASP A 100 -3.95 -1.79 24.09
CA ASP A 100 -3.44 -3.14 23.92
C ASP A 100 -2.10 -3.31 24.68
N LYS A 101 -1.38 -4.42 24.46
CA LYS A 101 -0.09 -4.67 25.16
C LYS A 101 0.98 -3.63 24.86
N GLY A 102 0.84 -2.88 23.76
CA GLY A 102 1.70 -1.79 23.34
C GLY A 102 1.37 -0.43 23.98
N GLY A 103 0.21 -0.28 24.63
CA GLY A 103 -0.21 0.96 25.30
C GLY A 103 -1.56 1.47 24.80
N GLU A 104 -1.84 2.75 25.05
CA GLU A 104 -3.00 3.48 24.52
C GLU A 104 -2.66 4.13 23.17
N HIS A 105 -3.41 3.79 22.13
CA HIS A 105 -3.11 4.18 20.75
C HIS A 105 -4.27 4.88 20.07
N TRP A 106 -3.94 5.71 19.09
CA TRP A 106 -4.89 6.34 18.19
C TRP A 106 -4.45 6.11 16.74
N VAL A 107 -5.44 5.97 15.85
CA VAL A 107 -5.24 6.07 14.40
C VAL A 107 -6.17 7.13 13.83
N LEU A 108 -5.62 8.03 13.03
CA LEU A 108 -6.36 9.06 12.31
C LEU A 108 -6.26 8.82 10.82
N LEU A 109 -7.40 8.71 10.14
CA LEU A 109 -7.49 8.54 8.69
C LEU A 109 -7.98 9.83 8.06
N THR A 110 -7.17 10.42 7.19
CA THR A 110 -7.45 11.73 6.59
C THR A 110 -7.30 11.70 5.09
N GLU A 111 -8.13 12.48 4.39
CA GLU A 111 -8.17 12.52 2.93
C GLU A 111 -8.14 13.97 2.45
N THR A 112 -7.42 14.24 1.36
CA THR A 112 -7.35 15.60 0.81
C THR A 112 -8.50 15.93 -0.13
N GLY A 113 -9.16 14.89 -0.69
CA GLY A 113 -9.90 15.03 -1.93
C GLY A 113 -8.98 15.44 -3.09
N LYS A 114 -9.57 15.89 -4.20
CA LYS A 114 -8.84 16.39 -5.36
C LYS A 114 -8.11 17.70 -5.03
N ILE A 115 -6.80 17.70 -5.26
CA ILE A 115 -5.89 18.85 -5.19
C ILE A 115 -5.58 19.27 -6.63
N GLU A 116 -5.69 20.56 -6.92
CA GLU A 116 -5.21 21.14 -8.17
C GLU A 116 -3.75 21.58 -7.98
N GLU A 117 -2.81 20.77 -8.48
CA GLU A 117 -1.37 21.04 -8.39
C GLU A 117 -0.94 22.09 -9.42
N LYS A 118 -1.59 22.07 -10.59
CA LYS A 118 -1.37 23.03 -11.67
C LYS A 118 -2.67 23.30 -12.41
N LYS A 119 -2.96 24.59 -12.63
CA LYS A 119 -4.03 25.03 -13.53
C LYS A 119 -3.66 24.79 -14.97
N GLY A 120 -4.58 24.20 -15.72
CA GLY A 120 -4.47 24.14 -17.18
C GLY A 120 -4.59 25.54 -17.78
N LYS A 121 -4.15 25.68 -19.03
CA LYS A 121 -4.32 26.92 -19.80
C LYS A 121 -4.88 26.61 -21.17
N THR A 122 -5.74 27.49 -21.65
CA THR A 122 -6.29 27.46 -22.99
C THR A 122 -5.79 28.65 -23.80
N ASP A 123 -5.65 28.49 -25.12
CA ASP A 123 -5.45 29.62 -26.02
C ASP A 123 -6.76 30.41 -26.24
N THR A 124 -6.70 31.44 -27.09
CA THR A 124 -7.86 32.28 -27.44
C THR A 124 -8.95 31.53 -28.21
N SER A 125 -8.66 30.36 -28.78
CA SER A 125 -9.62 29.49 -29.45
C SER A 125 -10.25 28.44 -28.52
N GLY A 126 -9.81 28.39 -27.26
CA GLY A 126 -10.28 27.42 -26.27
C GLY A 126 -9.54 26.08 -26.30
N HIS A 127 -8.48 25.93 -27.11
CA HIS A 127 -7.67 24.72 -27.11
C HIS A 127 -6.75 24.67 -25.91
N LEU A 128 -6.68 23.51 -25.24
CA LEU A 128 -5.78 23.29 -24.12
C LEU A 128 -4.32 23.33 -24.60
N ILE A 129 -3.57 24.31 -24.12
CA ILE A 129 -2.15 24.49 -24.42
C ILE A 129 -1.26 24.07 -23.25
N GLU A 130 -1.83 23.98 -22.05
CA GLU A 130 -1.17 23.38 -20.89
C GLU A 130 -2.17 22.51 -20.14
N GLU A 131 -1.84 21.24 -19.93
CA GLU A 131 -2.68 20.33 -19.16
C GLU A 131 -2.68 20.69 -17.67
N PRO A 132 -3.86 20.66 -17.01
CA PRO A 132 -3.91 20.69 -15.56
C PRO A 132 -3.23 19.45 -14.99
N MET A 133 -2.77 19.57 -13.74
CA MET A 133 -2.27 18.46 -12.95
C MET A 133 -3.07 18.41 -11.66
N VAL A 134 -3.64 17.24 -11.37
CA VAL A 134 -4.39 17.01 -10.15
C VAL A 134 -3.79 15.85 -9.34
N SER A 135 -4.07 15.85 -8.04
CA SER A 135 -3.68 14.74 -7.18
C SER A 135 -4.76 14.49 -6.13
N ALA A 136 -4.72 13.33 -5.48
CA ALA A 136 -5.49 13.07 -4.27
C ALA A 136 -4.61 12.25 -3.31
N GLU A 137 -4.80 12.47 -2.01
CA GLU A 137 -4.00 11.80 -1.00
C GLU A 137 -4.85 11.27 0.15
N ALA A 138 -4.48 10.09 0.64
CA ALA A 138 -5.02 9.46 1.84
C ALA A 138 -3.87 9.23 2.82
N HIS A 139 -4.03 9.60 4.09
CA HIS A 139 -3.00 9.50 5.12
C HIS A 139 -3.54 8.79 6.37
N ALA A 140 -2.75 7.88 6.94
CA ALA A 140 -3.00 7.24 8.22
C ALA A 140 -1.90 7.64 9.22
N TYR A 141 -2.30 8.28 10.32
CA TYR A 141 -1.39 8.69 11.39
C TYR A 141 -1.63 7.85 12.63
N PHE A 142 -0.61 7.11 13.07
CA PHE A 142 -0.68 6.30 14.26
C PHE A 142 0.05 6.97 15.40
N TRP A 143 -0.60 7.00 16.56
CA TRP A 143 -0.10 7.64 17.76
C TRP A 143 -0.17 6.69 18.92
N VAL A 144 0.80 6.79 19.82
CA VAL A 144 0.79 6.05 21.08
C VAL A 144 1.03 7.02 22.23
N LYS A 145 0.32 6.83 23.34
CA LYS A 145 0.47 7.64 24.54
C LYS A 145 1.82 7.39 25.19
N LYS A 146 2.52 8.47 25.55
CA LYS A 146 3.78 8.44 26.28
C LYS A 146 3.88 9.62 27.26
N HIS A 147 3.96 9.30 28.53
CA HIS A 147 3.82 10.21 29.67
C HIS A 147 2.58 11.09 29.51
N ASP A 148 2.76 12.41 29.59
CA ASP A 148 1.71 13.41 29.43
C ASP A 148 1.49 13.82 27.95
N SER A 149 1.99 13.03 27.00
CA SER A 149 1.93 13.34 25.57
C SER A 149 1.65 12.12 24.69
N TYR A 150 1.77 12.32 23.37
CA TYR A 150 1.59 11.28 22.36
C TYR A 150 2.71 11.35 21.34
N ILE A 151 3.15 10.18 20.88
CA ILE A 151 4.21 10.04 19.87
C ILE A 151 3.57 9.51 18.60
N ASN A 152 3.78 10.21 17.47
CA ASN A 152 3.43 9.67 16.15
C ASN A 152 4.48 8.62 15.78
N TYR A 153 4.12 7.35 15.93
CA TYR A 153 5.05 6.24 15.74
C TYR A 153 4.92 5.60 14.36
N ARG A 154 3.85 5.89 13.60
CA ARG A 154 3.71 5.50 12.19
C ARG A 154 2.95 6.56 11.41
N ARG A 155 3.38 6.80 10.17
CA ARG A 155 2.60 7.53 9.16
C ARG A 155 2.64 6.75 7.87
N ASP A 156 1.48 6.38 7.37
CA ASP A 156 1.32 5.78 6.06
C ASP A 156 0.58 6.77 5.17
N TYR A 157 0.88 6.80 3.88
CA TYR A 157 0.17 7.64 2.93
C TYR A 157 0.10 7.00 1.55
N TRP A 158 -0.97 7.32 0.83
CA TRP A 158 -1.13 7.06 -0.59
C TRP A 158 -1.27 8.39 -1.32
N ILE A 159 -0.54 8.57 -2.42
CA ILE A 159 -0.63 9.76 -3.28
C ILE A 159 -0.95 9.26 -4.67
N GLU A 160 -2.14 9.60 -5.16
CA GLU A 160 -2.56 9.35 -6.53
C GLU A 160 -2.37 10.65 -7.32
N LYS A 161 -1.57 10.62 -8.39
CA LYS A 161 -1.42 11.75 -9.29
C LYS A 161 -2.10 11.44 -10.61
N CYS A 162 -2.86 12.39 -11.11
CA CYS A 162 -3.56 12.25 -12.37
C CYS A 162 -3.46 13.55 -13.12
N GLY A 163 -3.17 13.51 -14.43
CA GLY A 163 -3.03 14.73 -15.24
C GLY A 163 -4.35 15.53 -15.31
N PRO A 164 -5.06 15.51 -16.45
CA PRO A 164 -6.32 16.22 -16.56
C PRO A 164 -7.55 15.43 -16.08
N PHE A 165 -7.39 14.16 -15.69
CA PHE A 165 -8.52 13.27 -15.45
C PHE A 165 -8.97 13.21 -13.98
N ASP A 166 -10.00 12.42 -13.74
CA ASP A 166 -10.53 12.21 -12.40
C ASP A 166 -9.53 11.43 -11.54
N VAL A 167 -9.33 11.92 -10.33
CA VAL A 167 -8.39 11.39 -9.36
C VAL A 167 -9.09 11.12 -8.04
N LEU A 168 -8.75 9.98 -7.43
CA LEU A 168 -9.26 9.60 -6.13
C LEU A 168 -8.18 8.89 -5.31
N ALA A 169 -8.13 9.20 -4.03
CA ALA A 169 -7.45 8.42 -3.01
C ALA A 169 -8.25 8.54 -1.70
N GLU A 170 -8.93 7.47 -1.31
CA GLU A 170 -9.81 7.45 -0.13
C GLU A 170 -9.70 6.13 0.63
N PHE A 171 -10.07 6.16 1.91
CA PHE A 171 -10.28 4.99 2.75
C PHE A 171 -11.72 4.52 2.62
N LEU A 172 -11.91 3.21 2.47
CA LEU A 172 -13.25 2.63 2.53
C LEU A 172 -13.64 2.39 4.00
N PRO A 173 -14.73 3.00 4.52
CA PRO A 173 -15.13 2.84 5.92
C PRO A 173 -15.35 1.39 6.33
N GLN A 174 -15.93 0.57 5.45
CA GLN A 174 -16.15 -0.86 5.67
C GLN A 174 -14.87 -1.71 5.51
N GLY A 175 -13.78 -1.10 5.04
CA GLY A 175 -12.44 -1.66 5.02
C GLY A 175 -11.60 -1.32 6.26
N PHE A 176 -12.15 -0.56 7.21
CA PHE A 176 -11.48 -0.16 8.43
C PHE A 176 -11.87 -1.05 9.61
N SER A 177 -10.88 -1.61 10.32
CA SER A 177 -11.12 -2.32 11.58
C SER A 177 -9.89 -2.33 12.49
N ILE A 178 -10.14 -2.49 13.79
CA ILE A 178 -9.14 -2.68 14.83
C ILE A 178 -9.55 -3.92 15.61
N THR A 179 -8.78 -5.00 15.48
CA THR A 179 -9.10 -6.32 16.03
C THR A 179 -7.86 -6.96 16.67
N ASP A 180 -8.02 -8.07 17.39
CA ASP A 180 -6.94 -8.93 17.90
C ASP A 180 -7.14 -10.33 17.32
N VAL A 181 -6.96 -10.45 16.01
CA VAL A 181 -7.30 -11.61 15.17
C VAL A 181 -6.53 -12.85 15.62
N ASN A 182 -5.26 -12.70 16.00
CA ASN A 182 -4.44 -13.82 16.46
C ASN A 182 -4.47 -14.01 17.99
N ASN A 183 -5.27 -13.23 18.73
CA ASN A 183 -5.42 -13.27 20.19
C ASN A 183 -4.09 -13.11 20.95
N ASN A 184 -3.15 -12.33 20.41
CA ASN A 184 -1.87 -12.09 21.06
C ASN A 184 -1.90 -10.86 21.99
N GLY A 185 -3.01 -10.14 22.06
CA GLY A 185 -3.20 -8.94 22.88
C GLY A 185 -2.61 -7.67 22.28
N LYS A 186 -2.26 -7.65 20.99
CA LYS A 186 -1.90 -6.46 20.22
C LYS A 186 -2.95 -6.26 19.14
N ALA A 187 -3.28 -5.01 18.85
CA ALA A 187 -4.21 -4.74 17.78
C ALA A 187 -3.59 -4.99 16.40
N GLU A 188 -4.34 -5.63 15.53
CA GLU A 188 -4.17 -5.53 14.09
C GLU A 188 -5.15 -4.50 13.51
N VAL A 189 -4.58 -3.49 12.86
CA VAL A 189 -5.34 -2.43 12.19
C VAL A 189 -5.44 -2.78 10.71
N THR A 190 -6.66 -2.96 10.22
CA THR A 190 -6.93 -3.19 8.79
C THR A 190 -7.47 -1.91 8.16
N LEU A 191 -6.88 -1.51 7.04
CA LEU A 191 -7.27 -0.35 6.24
C LEU A 191 -7.44 -0.81 4.78
N THR A 192 -8.49 -0.36 4.10
CA THR A 192 -8.60 -0.52 2.63
C THR A 192 -8.60 0.84 1.96
N TYR A 193 -7.66 1.02 1.05
CA TYR A 193 -7.52 2.18 0.18
C TYR A 193 -8.19 1.91 -1.15
N LYS A 194 -8.99 2.85 -1.64
CA LYS A 194 -9.50 2.90 -3.00
C LYS A 194 -8.91 4.10 -3.71
N HIS A 195 -8.34 3.88 -4.89
CA HIS A 195 -7.71 4.97 -5.65
C HIS A 195 -7.82 4.74 -7.16
N TYR A 196 -7.79 5.83 -7.92
CA TYR A 196 -7.73 5.79 -9.37
C TYR A 196 -7.22 7.10 -9.96
N CYS A 197 -6.68 6.99 -11.17
CA CYS A 197 -6.55 8.05 -12.16
C CYS A 197 -7.21 7.53 -13.45
N ARG A 198 -8.44 7.98 -13.75
CA ARG A 198 -9.20 7.43 -14.90
C ARG A 198 -10.00 8.50 -15.64
N SER A 199 -10.15 8.30 -16.94
CA SER A 199 -10.99 9.13 -17.84
C SER A 199 -12.24 8.38 -18.33
N ASP A 200 -12.48 7.18 -17.79
CA ASP A 200 -13.52 6.25 -18.22
C ASP A 200 -14.17 5.54 -17.00
N VAL A 201 -15.07 4.59 -17.28
CA VAL A 201 -15.75 3.77 -16.26
C VAL A 201 -14.99 2.44 -16.07
N SER A 202 -13.69 2.53 -15.79
CA SER A 202 -12.86 1.38 -15.40
C SER A 202 -12.88 1.14 -13.89
N PRO A 203 -12.71 -0.10 -13.39
CA PRO A 203 -12.60 -0.37 -11.96
C PRO A 203 -11.54 0.47 -11.24
N ALA A 204 -11.84 0.91 -10.03
CA ALA A 204 -10.85 1.51 -9.15
C ALA A 204 -9.86 0.46 -8.63
N ASN A 205 -8.65 0.89 -8.31
CA ASN A 205 -7.68 0.04 -7.61
C ASN A 205 -8.04 -0.05 -6.13
N LEU A 206 -7.79 -1.22 -5.54
CA LEU A 206 -7.92 -1.50 -4.12
C LEU A 206 -6.59 -1.99 -3.55
N THR A 207 -6.21 -1.42 -2.41
CA THR A 207 -5.12 -1.93 -1.56
C THR A 207 -5.66 -2.13 -0.15
N LEU A 208 -5.75 -3.39 0.28
CA LEU A 208 -6.07 -3.75 1.66
C LEU A 208 -4.75 -3.99 2.41
N ARG A 209 -4.58 -3.29 3.52
CA ARG A 209 -3.39 -3.32 4.37
C ARG A 209 -3.76 -3.71 5.78
N MET A 210 -3.07 -4.71 6.33
CA MET A 210 -3.20 -5.13 7.73
C MET A 210 -1.88 -4.87 8.46
N ILE A 211 -1.94 -4.15 9.58
CA ILE A 211 -0.78 -3.63 10.30
C ILE A 211 -0.80 -4.14 11.74
N GLU A 212 0.30 -4.75 12.18
CA GLU A 212 0.55 -5.14 13.57
C GLU A 212 1.94 -4.65 13.99
N ALA A 213 1.99 -3.59 14.79
CA ALA A 213 3.24 -2.90 15.14
C ALA A 213 4.09 -2.57 13.89
N LYS A 214 5.29 -3.16 13.76
CA LYS A 214 6.17 -2.95 12.60
C LYS A 214 5.78 -3.76 11.37
N LYS A 215 5.02 -4.84 11.55
CA LYS A 215 4.64 -5.74 10.47
C LYS A 215 3.47 -5.16 9.69
N MET A 216 3.51 -5.37 8.39
CA MET A 216 2.50 -4.89 7.47
C MET A 216 2.34 -5.91 6.35
N TYR A 217 1.10 -6.21 6.01
CA TYR A 217 0.74 -7.17 4.98
C TYR A 217 -0.28 -6.53 4.05
N GLU A 218 -0.07 -6.68 2.76
CA GLU A 218 -0.86 -6.02 1.74
C GLU A 218 -1.40 -6.99 0.71
N MET A 219 -2.62 -6.70 0.29
CA MET A 219 -3.31 -7.37 -0.78
C MET A 219 -3.88 -6.33 -1.74
N HIS A 220 -3.74 -6.57 -3.03
CA HIS A 220 -4.11 -5.62 -4.07
C HIS A 220 -5.19 -6.20 -4.99
N GLY A 221 -5.89 -5.33 -5.71
CA GLY A 221 -6.91 -5.76 -6.65
C GLY A 221 -7.63 -4.58 -7.27
N THR A 222 -8.77 -4.87 -7.88
CA THR A 222 -9.64 -3.86 -8.47
C THR A 222 -11.07 -4.07 -8.01
N THR A 223 -11.85 -3.00 -7.99
CA THR A 223 -13.27 -3.08 -7.68
C THR A 223 -14.03 -3.91 -8.73
N ARG A 224 -15.18 -4.44 -8.33
CA ARG A 224 -16.21 -4.97 -9.20
C ARG A 224 -17.14 -3.82 -9.53
N LEU A 225 -17.36 -3.60 -10.83
CA LEU A 225 -18.34 -2.64 -11.31
C LEU A 225 -19.59 -3.36 -11.78
N ARG A 226 -20.75 -2.79 -11.46
CA ARG A 226 -22.05 -3.23 -11.97
C ARG A 226 -22.78 -2.01 -12.50
N THR A 227 -23.07 -1.99 -13.80
CA THR A 227 -23.75 -0.89 -14.47
C THR A 227 -25.02 -1.40 -15.16
N GLY A 228 -26.15 -0.73 -14.93
CA GLY A 228 -27.47 -1.13 -15.48
C GLY A 228 -28.44 -1.63 -14.41
N THR A 229 -29.66 -1.97 -14.81
CA THR A 229 -30.69 -2.57 -13.93
C THR A 229 -30.36 -4.02 -13.62
N GLN A 230 -30.94 -4.58 -12.55
CA GLN A 230 -30.54 -5.90 -12.02
C GLN A 230 -30.59 -7.04 -13.05
N GLU A 231 -31.53 -6.97 -14.02
CA GLU A 231 -31.73 -7.98 -15.07
C GLU A 231 -30.73 -7.85 -16.24
N ASP A 232 -30.28 -6.62 -16.56
CA ASP A 232 -29.43 -6.31 -17.73
C ASP A 232 -28.05 -5.75 -17.35
N ALA A 233 -27.63 -5.93 -16.09
CA ALA A 233 -26.43 -5.29 -15.60
C ALA A 233 -25.15 -5.83 -16.28
N TYR A 234 -24.37 -4.93 -16.87
CA TYR A 234 -23.00 -5.23 -17.27
C TYR A 234 -22.11 -5.28 -16.03
N VAL A 235 -21.38 -6.39 -15.87
CA VAL A 235 -20.51 -6.62 -14.70
C VAL A 235 -19.06 -6.73 -15.13
N ILE A 236 -18.23 -5.80 -14.66
CA ILE A 236 -16.77 -5.91 -14.72
C ILE A 236 -16.31 -6.59 -13.43
N LYS A 237 -15.68 -7.76 -13.56
CA LYS A 237 -15.24 -8.57 -12.41
C LYS A 237 -14.11 -7.87 -11.66
N SER A 238 -14.11 -7.99 -10.33
CA SER A 238 -12.97 -7.62 -9.48
C SER A 238 -11.77 -8.50 -9.79
N THR A 239 -10.57 -7.95 -9.54
CA THR A 239 -9.32 -8.73 -9.51
C THR A 239 -8.79 -8.76 -8.09
N ARG A 240 -8.01 -9.80 -7.76
CA ARG A 240 -7.40 -9.97 -6.43
C ARG A 240 -6.02 -10.61 -6.55
N LYS A 241 -5.03 -10.01 -5.90
CA LYS A 241 -3.63 -10.45 -5.85
C LYS A 241 -3.14 -10.39 -4.41
N ALA A 242 -2.64 -11.51 -3.90
CA ALA A 242 -2.27 -11.65 -2.49
C ALA A 242 -1.09 -10.77 -2.03
N GLY A 243 -0.29 -10.17 -2.92
CA GLY A 243 0.78 -9.25 -2.52
C GLY A 243 1.72 -9.82 -1.45
N THR A 244 2.07 -9.01 -0.44
CA THR A 244 2.87 -9.45 0.73
C THR A 244 2.03 -10.25 1.73
N PHE A 245 0.71 -10.26 1.58
CA PHE A 245 -0.20 -11.03 2.44
C PHE A 245 0.04 -12.54 2.36
N ILE A 246 0.73 -13.05 1.34
CA ILE A 246 1.20 -14.46 1.30
C ILE A 246 2.12 -14.82 2.49
N GLN A 247 2.72 -13.82 3.14
CA GLN A 247 3.61 -13.98 4.30
C GLN A 247 2.88 -13.76 5.64
N ALA A 248 1.58 -13.45 5.60
CA ALA A 248 0.80 -13.20 6.80
C ALA A 248 0.58 -14.51 7.60
N PRO A 249 0.43 -14.42 8.93
CA PRO A 249 -0.05 -15.54 9.73
C PRO A 249 -1.36 -16.12 9.18
N ALA A 250 -1.48 -17.45 9.18
CA ALA A 250 -2.66 -18.16 8.68
C ALA A 250 -3.98 -17.66 9.32
N THR A 251 -3.92 -17.24 10.58
CA THR A 251 -5.07 -16.69 11.31
C THR A 251 -5.64 -15.41 10.70
N PHE A 252 -4.85 -14.65 9.95
CA PHE A 252 -5.30 -13.38 9.35
C PHE A 252 -6.12 -13.58 8.07
N HIS A 253 -6.03 -14.74 7.43
CA HIS A 253 -6.64 -14.97 6.12
C HIS A 253 -8.17 -14.86 6.16
N THR A 254 -8.82 -15.43 7.17
CA THR A 254 -10.28 -15.34 7.32
C THR A 254 -10.73 -13.90 7.45
N HIS A 255 -10.12 -13.15 8.38
CA HIS A 255 -10.44 -11.74 8.61
C HIS A 255 -10.28 -10.90 7.33
N VAL A 256 -9.16 -11.06 6.62
CA VAL A 256 -8.90 -10.29 5.40
C VAL A 256 -9.83 -10.68 4.24
N ASN A 257 -10.23 -11.96 4.13
CA ASN A 257 -11.26 -12.38 3.17
C ASN A 257 -12.59 -11.67 3.44
N GLU A 258 -13.05 -11.67 4.69
CA GLU A 258 -14.31 -11.03 5.08
C GLU A 258 -14.28 -9.52 4.87
N VAL A 259 -13.15 -8.86 5.10
CA VAL A 259 -12.99 -7.44 4.80
C VAL A 259 -13.03 -7.20 3.29
N TRP A 260 -12.34 -8.04 2.50
CA TRP A 260 -12.31 -7.91 1.03
C TRP A 260 -13.70 -7.99 0.40
N GLU A 261 -14.53 -8.94 0.83
CA GLU A 261 -15.91 -9.11 0.33
C GLU A 261 -16.79 -7.88 0.60
N LYS A 262 -16.53 -7.12 1.67
CA LYS A 262 -17.26 -5.89 2.00
C LYS A 262 -16.85 -4.69 1.14
N VAL A 263 -15.63 -4.70 0.59
CA VAL A 263 -15.02 -3.56 -0.10
C VAL A 263 -14.86 -3.74 -1.60
N GLU A 264 -14.99 -4.97 -2.11
CA GLU A 264 -14.69 -5.26 -3.51
C GLU A 264 -15.71 -4.68 -4.49
N GLU A 265 -16.93 -4.35 -4.06
CA GLU A 265 -17.93 -3.70 -4.93
C GLU A 265 -17.87 -2.17 -4.84
N GLU A 266 -17.70 -1.52 -5.98
CA GLU A 266 -17.83 -0.07 -6.09
C GLU A 266 -19.28 0.30 -6.39
N LYS A 267 -19.86 1.10 -5.50
CA LYS A 267 -21.20 1.67 -5.71
C LYS A 267 -21.06 2.91 -6.58
N LEU A 268 -21.61 2.83 -7.79
CA LEU A 268 -21.70 3.93 -8.75
C LEU A 268 -22.86 4.86 -8.41
#